data_AF-A0A3S5YBN6-F1
#
_entry.id   AF-A0A3S5YBN6-F1
#
_cell.length_a   1.000
_cell.length_b   1.000
_cell.length_c   1.000
_cell.angle_alpha   90.00
_cell.angle_beta   90.00
_cell.angle_gamma   90.00
#
_symmetry.space_group_name_H-M   'P 1'
#
loop_
_entity.id
_entity.type
_entity.pdbx_description
1 polymer ?
#
loop_
_entity_poly.entity_id
_entity_poly.type
_entity_poly.pdbx_seq_one_letter_code
_entity_poly.pdbx_strand_id
1 'polypeptide(L)'
;MPDHPILVLAATGGQGRAVCTALLERGAPLRALVRNPNSSGARALAERGAEIVTGSLDDANSLAAAMTDVAAVFAMTTPFESGVDAEIDQGRTIITAAGRARVPHLVFSSVAGADQDSGVPHFESKRVIEADLRSSGLAHTILGPTYFYDNALGGEDRIRTEGVLDLPLPPDRPLQQLDRRDLGAFAAHVLLSPESFSGRRIELASDAPTPEAMAVALTAAIGSPVRFEPVPLGAIDSPDMHAMWWFLNGPGYRVDLDALHAEFPDVGWTSFADWATRTFGTAS
;
A
#
# COMPACT_ATOMS: atom_id res chain seq x y z
N MET A 1 12.88 19.63 7.84
CA MET A 1 12.85 19.04 6.49
C MET A 1 14.23 18.44 6.22
N PRO A 2 14.33 17.26 5.58
CA PRO A 2 15.62 16.66 5.27
C PRO A 2 16.36 17.44 4.19
N ASP A 3 17.70 17.49 4.28
CA ASP A 3 18.57 18.13 3.27
C ASP A 3 18.71 17.27 2.00
N HIS A 4 18.45 15.97 2.11
CA HIS A 4 18.53 14.98 1.04
C HIS A 4 17.13 14.49 0.62
N PRO A 5 16.94 14.07 -0.64
CA PRO A 5 15.66 13.58 -1.11
C PRO A 5 15.23 12.29 -0.43
N ILE A 6 13.90 12.12 -0.34
CA ILE A 6 13.27 10.84 -0.04
C ILE A 6 13.10 10.09 -1.36
N LEU A 7 13.60 8.87 -1.45
CA LEU A 7 13.48 8.02 -2.64
C LEU A 7 12.22 7.16 -2.55
N VAL A 8 11.42 7.11 -3.62
CA VAL A 8 10.27 6.20 -3.74
C VAL A 8 10.50 5.25 -4.93
N LEU A 9 10.61 3.94 -4.67
CA LEU A 9 11.02 2.96 -5.70
C LEU A 9 9.93 2.61 -6.72
N ALA A 10 8.68 2.50 -6.28
CA ALA A 10 7.53 2.17 -7.14
C ALA A 10 6.67 3.42 -7.37
N ALA A 11 7.30 4.57 -7.67
CA ALA A 11 6.69 5.90 -7.59
C ALA A 11 5.44 6.07 -8.45
N THR A 12 5.34 5.35 -9.57
CA THR A 12 4.19 5.42 -10.47
C THR A 12 3.09 4.40 -10.16
N GLY A 13 3.26 3.53 -9.15
CA GLY A 13 2.24 2.56 -8.70
C GLY A 13 1.23 3.17 -7.72
N GLY A 14 0.18 2.42 -7.36
CA GLY A 14 -0.90 2.91 -6.49
C GLY A 14 -0.41 3.46 -5.14
N GLN A 15 0.36 2.67 -4.39
CA GLN A 15 0.93 3.10 -3.12
C GLN A 15 1.99 4.20 -3.32
N GLY A 16 2.93 3.99 -4.25
CA GLY A 16 4.01 4.95 -4.51
C GLY A 16 3.50 6.34 -4.89
N ARG A 17 2.45 6.44 -5.72
CA ARG A 17 1.83 7.74 -6.05
C ARG A 17 1.25 8.45 -4.84
N ALA A 18 0.63 7.70 -3.93
CA ALA A 18 0.09 8.29 -2.69
C ALA A 18 1.21 8.80 -1.79
N VAL A 19 2.30 8.03 -1.63
CA VAL A 19 3.49 8.47 -0.88
C VAL A 19 4.15 9.69 -1.53
N CYS A 20 4.38 9.67 -2.85
CA CYS A 20 4.92 10.81 -3.58
C CYS A 20 4.05 12.06 -3.42
N THR A 21 2.72 11.93 -3.54
CA THR A 21 1.79 13.05 -3.37
C THR A 21 1.89 13.64 -1.97
N ALA A 22 1.85 12.80 -0.95
CA ALA A 22 1.94 13.20 0.45
C ALA A 22 3.29 13.86 0.81
N LEU A 23 4.39 13.41 0.20
CA LEU A 23 5.72 14.02 0.36
C LEU A 23 5.79 15.40 -0.33
N LEU A 24 5.30 15.50 -1.56
CA LEU A 24 5.30 16.76 -2.32
C LEU A 24 4.41 17.83 -1.66
N GLU A 25 3.26 17.45 -1.11
CA GLU A 25 2.36 18.35 -0.36
C GLU A 25 3.01 18.90 0.91
N ARG A 26 3.94 18.14 1.52
CA ARG A 26 4.75 18.56 2.67
C ARG A 26 6.03 19.32 2.26
N GLY A 27 6.23 19.56 0.95
CA GLY A 27 7.43 20.22 0.43
C GLY A 27 8.71 19.42 0.58
N ALA A 28 8.62 18.09 0.75
CA ALA A 28 9.80 17.24 0.88
C ALA A 28 10.53 17.10 -0.47
N PRO A 29 11.87 17.18 -0.51
CA PRO A 29 12.61 16.84 -1.72
C PRO A 29 12.35 15.36 -2.05
N LEU A 30 11.88 15.11 -3.27
CA LEU A 30 11.43 13.78 -3.70
C LEU A 30 12.28 13.31 -4.87
N ARG A 31 12.80 12.09 -4.75
CA ARG A 31 13.36 11.32 -5.87
C ARG A 31 12.42 10.15 -6.18
N ALA A 32 11.97 10.04 -7.43
CA ALA A 32 11.06 9.01 -7.90
C ALA A 32 11.79 8.06 -8.83
N LEU A 33 11.93 6.79 -8.43
CA LEU A 33 12.43 5.74 -9.32
C LEU A 33 11.30 5.30 -10.24
N VAL A 34 11.60 5.24 -11.54
CA VAL A 34 10.66 4.78 -12.56
C VAL A 34 11.36 3.86 -13.56
N ARG A 35 10.62 2.89 -14.10
CA ARG A 35 11.13 2.06 -15.22
C ARG A 35 11.19 2.85 -16.53
N ASN A 36 10.16 3.67 -16.78
CA ASN A 36 10.04 4.48 -18.00
C ASN A 36 9.85 5.97 -17.63
N PRO A 37 10.88 6.83 -17.80
CA PRO A 37 10.81 8.26 -17.50
C PRO A 37 9.85 9.03 -18.43
N ASN A 38 9.46 8.44 -19.56
CA ASN A 38 8.51 9.03 -20.50
C ASN A 38 7.04 8.64 -20.23
N SER A 39 6.78 7.81 -19.23
CA SER A 39 5.41 7.49 -18.83
C SER A 39 4.66 8.73 -18.34
N SER A 40 3.33 8.76 -18.52
CA SER A 40 2.50 9.86 -18.03
C SER A 40 2.67 10.09 -16.53
N GLY A 41 2.74 9.02 -15.74
CA GLY A 41 2.98 9.09 -14.29
C GLY A 41 4.33 9.72 -13.93
N ALA A 42 5.40 9.36 -14.65
CA ALA A 42 6.73 9.96 -14.41
C ALA A 42 6.75 11.45 -14.74
N ARG A 43 6.15 11.84 -15.87
CA ARG A 43 6.03 13.25 -16.27
C ARG A 43 5.22 14.07 -15.28
N ALA A 44 4.08 13.55 -14.82
CA ALA A 44 3.26 14.22 -13.81
C ALA A 44 4.00 14.42 -12.47
N LEU A 45 4.86 13.47 -12.06
CA LEU A 45 5.71 13.65 -10.88
C LEU A 45 6.79 14.72 -11.10
N ALA A 46 7.43 14.73 -12.27
CA ALA A 46 8.43 15.73 -12.63
C ALA A 46 7.84 17.15 -12.64
N GLU A 47 6.66 17.32 -13.22
CA GLU A 47 5.93 18.60 -13.26
C GLU A 47 5.59 19.13 -11.86
N ARG A 48 5.43 18.23 -10.87
CA ARG A 48 5.23 18.58 -9.46
C ARG A 48 6.54 18.77 -8.68
N GLY A 49 7.70 18.70 -9.33
CA GLY A 49 9.00 18.96 -8.73
C GLY A 49 9.76 17.73 -8.22
N ALA A 50 9.35 16.51 -8.59
CA ALA A 50 10.12 15.31 -8.28
C ALA A 50 11.36 15.16 -9.18
N GLU A 51 12.48 14.76 -8.61
CA GLU A 51 13.64 14.27 -9.36
C GLU A 51 13.32 12.87 -9.91
N ILE A 52 13.31 12.71 -11.24
CA ILE A 52 13.06 11.41 -11.86
C ILE A 52 14.37 10.68 -12.10
N VAL A 53 14.48 9.46 -11.57
CA VAL A 53 15.61 8.56 -11.84
C VAL A 53 15.11 7.24 -12.42
N THR A 54 15.89 6.65 -13.33
CA THR A 54 15.53 5.40 -13.99
C THR A 54 16.18 4.21 -13.29
N GLY A 55 15.42 3.14 -13.07
CA GLY A 55 15.98 1.88 -12.59
C GLY A 55 14.94 0.77 -12.47
N SER A 56 15.40 -0.40 -12.02
CA SER A 56 14.57 -1.60 -11.85
C SER A 56 14.82 -2.24 -10.49
N LEU A 57 13.78 -2.87 -9.92
CA LEU A 57 13.91 -3.65 -8.70
C LEU A 57 14.78 -4.91 -8.88
N ASP A 58 14.95 -5.34 -10.14
CA ASP A 58 15.78 -6.49 -10.51
C ASP A 58 17.26 -6.10 -10.78
N ASP A 59 17.60 -4.80 -10.71
CA ASP A 59 18.96 -4.31 -10.96
C ASP A 59 19.52 -3.58 -9.72
N ALA A 60 20.30 -4.34 -8.94
CA ALA A 60 20.96 -3.87 -7.73
C ALA A 60 21.83 -2.62 -7.93
N ASN A 61 22.48 -2.48 -9.10
CA ASN A 61 23.34 -1.33 -9.37
C ASN A 61 22.51 -0.08 -9.64
N SER A 62 21.40 -0.23 -10.37
CA SER A 62 20.45 0.88 -10.57
C SER A 62 19.84 1.35 -9.26
N LEU A 63 19.48 0.43 -8.36
CA LEU A 63 18.94 0.76 -7.04
C LEU A 63 19.99 1.45 -6.16
N ALA A 64 21.22 0.93 -6.11
CA ALA A 64 22.29 1.53 -5.32
C ALA A 64 22.62 2.95 -5.82
N ALA A 65 22.63 3.18 -7.13
CA ALA A 65 22.79 4.50 -7.71
C ALA A 65 21.65 5.45 -7.29
N ALA A 66 20.39 5.00 -7.40
CA ALA A 66 19.23 5.80 -7.01
C ALA A 66 19.19 6.14 -5.49
N MET A 67 19.73 5.25 -4.65
CA MET A 67 19.80 5.39 -3.19
C MET A 67 20.97 6.25 -2.70
N THR A 68 21.85 6.72 -3.57
CA THR A 68 22.96 7.60 -3.18
C THR A 68 22.43 8.97 -2.72
N ASP A 69 22.95 9.47 -1.59
CA ASP A 69 22.62 10.79 -1.05
C ASP A 69 21.12 11.01 -0.82
N VAL A 70 20.41 10.00 -0.31
CA VAL A 70 18.99 10.06 0.07
C VAL A 70 18.83 10.09 1.59
N ALA A 71 17.78 10.76 2.08
CA ALA A 71 17.47 10.78 3.51
C ALA A 71 16.74 9.51 3.98
N ALA A 72 15.88 8.95 3.14
CA ALA A 72 15.18 7.70 3.39
C ALA A 72 14.66 7.10 2.07
N VAL A 73 14.26 5.83 2.12
CA VAL A 73 13.67 5.12 0.98
C VAL A 73 12.32 4.54 1.36
N PHE A 74 11.31 4.75 0.52
CA PHE A 74 10.08 3.95 0.51
C PHE A 74 10.17 2.86 -0.56
N ALA A 75 10.02 1.62 -0.12
CA ALA A 75 10.07 0.45 -0.97
C ALA A 75 8.77 -0.36 -0.86
N MET A 76 8.33 -0.89 -2.00
CA MET A 76 7.32 -1.93 -2.05
C MET A 76 7.65 -2.90 -3.19
N THR A 77 7.23 -4.14 -3.04
CA THR A 77 7.29 -5.19 -4.06
C THR A 77 5.89 -5.76 -4.30
N THR A 78 5.70 -6.55 -5.35
CA THR A 78 4.43 -7.24 -5.61
C THR A 78 4.68 -8.57 -6.30
N PRO A 79 3.98 -9.66 -5.94
CA PRO A 79 4.12 -10.94 -6.63
C PRO A 79 3.24 -11.02 -7.88
N PHE A 80 2.33 -10.08 -8.09
CA PHE A 80 1.36 -10.14 -9.20
C PHE A 80 1.97 -9.89 -10.58
N GLU A 81 3.22 -9.38 -10.66
CA GLU A 81 3.93 -9.22 -11.94
C GLU A 81 4.76 -10.46 -12.30
N SER A 82 5.41 -11.11 -11.34
CA SER A 82 6.46 -12.11 -11.62
C SER A 82 6.51 -13.29 -10.64
N GLY A 83 5.52 -13.40 -9.75
CA GLY A 83 5.42 -14.47 -8.76
C GLY A 83 6.14 -14.17 -7.44
N VAL A 84 5.91 -15.05 -6.46
CA VAL A 84 6.42 -14.94 -5.08
C VAL A 84 7.95 -14.97 -5.01
N ASP A 85 8.60 -15.86 -5.76
CA ASP A 85 10.08 -15.98 -5.72
C ASP A 85 10.75 -14.71 -6.26
N ALA A 86 10.25 -14.17 -7.38
CA ALA A 86 10.74 -12.92 -7.94
C ALA A 86 10.53 -11.74 -6.98
N GLU A 87 9.40 -11.71 -6.26
CA GLU A 87 9.14 -10.68 -5.26
C GLU A 87 10.15 -10.72 -4.09
N ILE A 88 10.47 -11.93 -3.61
CA ILE A 88 11.47 -12.13 -2.56
C ILE A 88 12.85 -11.66 -3.04
N ASP A 89 13.23 -12.03 -4.27
CA ASP A 89 14.51 -11.62 -4.86
C ASP A 89 14.60 -10.10 -5.05
N GLN A 90 13.52 -9.44 -5.44
CA GLN A 90 13.43 -7.97 -5.47
C GLN A 90 13.59 -7.37 -4.07
N GLY A 91 12.94 -7.94 -3.05
CA GLY A 91 13.10 -7.51 -1.66
C GLY A 91 14.55 -7.58 -1.19
N ARG A 92 15.23 -8.70 -1.45
CA ARG A 92 16.66 -8.89 -1.14
C ARG A 92 17.57 -7.94 -1.91
N THR A 93 17.23 -7.67 -3.17
CA THR A 93 17.96 -6.72 -4.02
C THR A 93 17.86 -5.30 -3.46
N ILE A 94 16.67 -4.89 -3.01
CA ILE A 94 16.45 -3.61 -2.32
C ILE A 94 17.27 -3.52 -1.03
N ILE A 95 17.21 -4.53 -0.17
CA ILE A 95 17.96 -4.58 1.10
C ILE A 95 19.47 -4.48 0.84
N THR A 96 19.98 -5.24 -0.13
CA THR A 96 21.40 -5.22 -0.51
C THR A 96 21.82 -3.85 -1.03
N ALA A 97 21.03 -3.24 -1.92
CA ALA A 97 21.30 -1.91 -2.45
C ALA A 97 21.29 -0.84 -1.35
N ALA A 98 20.32 -0.90 -0.43
CA ALA A 98 20.21 0.01 0.69
C ALA A 98 21.42 -0.09 1.64
N GLY A 99 21.91 -1.30 1.90
CA GLY A 99 23.15 -1.53 2.66
C GLY A 99 24.38 -0.95 1.97
N ARG A 100 24.52 -1.14 0.65
CA ARG A 100 25.64 -0.58 -0.13
C ARG A 100 25.63 0.94 -0.14
N ALA A 101 24.47 1.55 -0.31
CA ALA A 101 24.29 3.00 -0.33
C ALA A 101 24.26 3.62 1.07
N ARG A 102 24.25 2.79 2.14
CA ARG A 102 24.14 3.22 3.54
C ARG A 102 22.91 4.11 3.78
N VAL A 103 21.78 3.67 3.25
CA VAL A 103 20.49 4.39 3.38
C VAL A 103 20.20 4.63 4.87
N PRO A 104 19.92 5.88 5.29
CA PRO A 104 19.68 6.18 6.70
C PRO A 104 18.42 5.54 7.27
N HIS A 105 17.37 5.37 6.46
CA HIS A 105 16.14 4.69 6.85
C HIS A 105 15.41 4.05 5.66
N LEU A 106 15.03 2.78 5.79
CA LEU A 106 14.24 2.05 4.79
C LEU A 106 12.83 1.76 5.32
N VAL A 107 11.82 2.36 4.70
CA VAL A 107 10.41 2.06 4.96
C VAL A 107 9.94 1.03 3.92
N PHE A 108 9.57 -0.16 4.39
CA PHE A 108 9.10 -1.24 3.53
C PHE A 108 7.59 -1.45 3.68
N SER A 109 6.86 -1.39 2.57
CA SER A 109 5.44 -1.74 2.52
C SER A 109 5.28 -3.24 2.33
N SER A 110 4.89 -3.89 3.42
CA SER A 110 4.54 -5.29 3.57
C SER A 110 3.02 -5.47 3.38
N VAL A 111 2.39 -6.25 4.25
CA VAL A 111 0.94 -6.43 4.37
C VAL A 111 0.58 -6.72 5.84
N ALA A 112 -0.59 -6.26 6.27
CA ALA A 112 -1.12 -6.67 7.57
C ALA A 112 -1.35 -8.19 7.60
N GLY A 113 -1.06 -8.85 8.71
CA GLY A 113 -1.16 -10.30 8.84
C GLY A 113 0.02 -11.10 8.28
N ALA A 114 1.06 -10.45 7.73
CA ALA A 114 2.28 -11.14 7.31
C ALA A 114 2.97 -11.91 8.47
N ASP A 115 2.76 -11.50 9.71
CA ASP A 115 3.30 -12.14 10.91
C ASP A 115 2.32 -13.14 11.59
N GLN A 116 1.23 -13.49 10.90
CA GLN A 116 0.17 -14.37 11.44
C GLN A 116 0.21 -15.80 10.90
N ASP A 117 1.25 -16.18 10.15
CA ASP A 117 1.36 -17.48 9.46
C ASP A 117 0.08 -17.79 8.66
N SER A 118 -0.38 -16.78 7.91
CA SER A 118 -1.69 -16.78 7.24
C SER A 118 -1.86 -17.90 6.20
N GLY A 119 -0.75 -18.45 5.68
CA GLY A 119 -0.75 -19.40 4.58
C GLY A 119 -1.10 -18.78 3.22
N VAL A 120 -1.26 -17.45 3.16
CA VAL A 120 -1.50 -16.70 1.92
C VAL A 120 -0.16 -16.48 1.20
N PRO A 121 0.04 -17.02 -0.02
CA PRO A 121 1.33 -16.98 -0.70
C PRO A 121 1.97 -15.58 -0.77
N HIS A 122 1.22 -14.55 -1.14
CA HIS A 122 1.75 -13.18 -1.19
C HIS A 122 1.95 -12.51 0.17
N PHE A 123 1.44 -13.07 1.27
CA PHE A 123 1.77 -12.61 2.63
C PHE A 123 3.06 -13.29 3.10
N GLU A 124 3.22 -14.57 2.79
CA GLU A 124 4.43 -15.33 3.13
C GLU A 124 5.67 -14.76 2.45
N SER A 125 5.56 -14.32 1.19
CA SER A 125 6.65 -13.63 0.49
C SER A 125 7.09 -12.36 1.24
N LYS A 126 6.13 -11.55 1.70
CA LYS A 126 6.39 -10.37 2.53
C LYS A 126 7.04 -10.74 3.86
N ARG A 127 6.56 -11.79 4.53
CA ARG A 127 7.12 -12.27 5.80
C ARG A 127 8.61 -12.63 5.66
N VAL A 128 8.99 -13.27 4.55
CA VAL A 128 10.39 -13.57 4.23
C VAL A 128 11.20 -12.27 4.08
N ILE A 129 10.70 -11.30 3.30
CA ILE A 129 11.39 -10.02 3.11
C ILE A 129 11.51 -9.23 4.42
N GLU A 130 10.48 -9.25 5.27
CA GLU A 130 10.53 -8.65 6.61
C GLU A 130 11.62 -9.28 7.48
N ALA A 131 11.76 -10.61 7.46
CA ALA A 131 12.80 -11.32 8.20
C ALA A 131 14.20 -10.96 7.70
N ASP A 132 14.39 -10.94 6.37
CA ASP A 132 15.64 -10.53 5.74
C ASP A 132 15.99 -9.08 6.13
N LEU A 133 15.01 -8.17 6.10
CA LEU A 133 15.18 -6.77 6.49
C LEU A 133 15.57 -6.63 7.98
N ARG A 134 14.89 -7.33 8.89
CA ARG A 134 15.24 -7.33 10.33
C ARG A 134 16.67 -7.82 10.57
N SER A 135 17.11 -8.81 9.81
CA SER A 135 18.46 -9.37 9.92
C SER A 135 19.57 -8.52 9.27
N SER A 136 19.20 -7.56 8.43
CA SER A 136 20.16 -6.79 7.60
C SER A 136 21.01 -5.78 8.36
N GLY A 137 20.58 -5.39 9.56
CA GLY A 137 21.19 -4.30 10.34
C GLY A 137 20.86 -2.89 9.83
N LEU A 138 20.02 -2.75 8.79
CA LEU A 138 19.51 -1.46 8.34
C LEU A 138 18.51 -0.89 9.36
N ALA A 139 18.56 0.43 9.57
CA ALA A 139 17.46 1.14 10.22
C ALA A 139 16.23 1.09 9.30
N HIS A 140 15.11 0.60 9.81
CA HIS A 140 13.93 0.35 8.99
C HIS A 140 12.61 0.52 9.75
N THR A 141 11.53 0.72 9.00
CA THR A 141 10.14 0.60 9.49
C THR A 141 9.38 -0.29 8.52
N ILE A 142 8.56 -1.21 9.03
CA ILE A 142 7.69 -2.05 8.21
C ILE A 142 6.26 -1.54 8.34
N LEU A 143 5.62 -1.26 7.21
CA LEU A 143 4.21 -0.90 7.15
C LEU A 143 3.40 -2.10 6.65
N GLY A 144 2.38 -2.50 7.39
CA GLY A 144 1.45 -3.56 7.03
C GLY A 144 0.10 -2.99 6.62
N PRO A 145 -0.10 -2.55 5.37
CA PRO A 145 -1.41 -2.10 4.91
C PRO A 145 -2.42 -3.26 4.92
N THR A 146 -3.66 -2.99 5.32
CA THR A 146 -4.80 -3.91 5.12
C THR A 146 -5.34 -3.82 3.69
N TYR A 147 -6.52 -4.41 3.43
CA TYR A 147 -7.16 -4.41 2.11
C TYR A 147 -7.44 -2.97 1.63
N PHE A 148 -7.05 -2.61 0.41
CA PHE A 148 -7.24 -1.23 -0.06
C PHE A 148 -8.67 -0.97 -0.52
N TYR A 149 -9.24 0.20 -0.21
CA TYR A 149 -10.51 0.63 -0.78
C TYR A 149 -10.50 0.61 -2.32
N ASP A 150 -9.39 1.04 -2.91
CA ASP A 150 -9.14 1.04 -4.36
C ASP A 150 -9.34 -0.32 -5.04
N ASN A 151 -9.37 -1.44 -4.30
CA ASN A 151 -9.65 -2.75 -4.88
C ASN A 151 -11.09 -2.83 -5.42
N ALA A 152 -12.03 -2.06 -4.88
CA ALA A 152 -13.39 -1.95 -5.42
C ALA A 152 -13.42 -1.38 -6.85
N LEU A 153 -12.37 -0.66 -7.27
CA LEU A 153 -12.26 -0.16 -8.65
C LEU A 153 -12.07 -1.29 -9.67
N GLY A 154 -11.65 -2.48 -9.24
CA GLY A 154 -11.63 -3.66 -10.11
C GLY A 154 -13.03 -4.10 -10.57
N GLY A 155 -14.08 -3.73 -9.83
CA GLY A 155 -15.48 -3.98 -10.16
C GLY A 155 -16.26 -2.70 -10.50
N GLU A 156 -15.58 -1.58 -10.80
CA GLU A 156 -16.23 -0.26 -10.97
C GLU A 156 -17.35 -0.30 -12.01
N ASP A 157 -17.11 -0.91 -13.18
CA ASP A 157 -18.12 -1.00 -14.24
C ASP A 157 -19.38 -1.72 -13.75
N ARG A 158 -19.22 -2.81 -13.00
CA ARG A 158 -20.35 -3.59 -12.46
C ARG A 158 -21.10 -2.81 -11.37
N ILE A 159 -20.36 -2.13 -10.50
CA ILE A 159 -20.93 -1.25 -9.47
C ILE A 159 -21.77 -0.14 -10.13
N ARG A 160 -21.25 0.52 -11.16
CA ARG A 160 -21.93 1.66 -11.80
C ARG A 160 -23.07 1.25 -12.72
N THR A 161 -22.92 0.16 -13.47
CA THR A 161 -23.88 -0.22 -14.52
C THR A 161 -24.94 -1.21 -14.03
N GLU A 162 -24.59 -2.13 -13.14
CA GLU A 162 -25.51 -3.16 -12.62
C GLU A 162 -25.97 -2.89 -11.18
N GLY A 163 -25.34 -1.93 -10.50
CA GLY A 163 -25.58 -1.67 -9.08
C GLY A 163 -25.17 -2.85 -8.21
N VAL A 164 -24.07 -3.54 -8.56
CA VAL A 164 -23.60 -4.72 -7.83
C VAL A 164 -22.19 -4.50 -7.29
N LEU A 165 -22.05 -4.62 -5.97
CA LEU A 165 -20.78 -4.85 -5.29
C LEU A 165 -20.68 -6.35 -4.99
N ASP A 166 -19.70 -7.03 -5.59
CA ASP A 166 -19.43 -8.43 -5.35
C ASP A 166 -18.14 -8.65 -4.56
N LEU A 167 -18.25 -9.34 -3.43
CA LEU A 167 -17.10 -9.70 -2.59
C LEU A 167 -17.31 -11.11 -2.04
N PRO A 168 -16.23 -11.91 -1.90
CA PRO A 168 -16.32 -13.24 -1.33
C PRO A 168 -16.25 -13.19 0.20
N LEU A 169 -17.19 -12.47 0.80
CA LEU A 169 -17.35 -12.31 2.25
C LEU A 169 -18.83 -12.46 2.62
N PRO A 170 -19.15 -12.86 3.87
CA PRO A 170 -20.49 -12.70 4.42
C PRO A 170 -20.90 -11.22 4.44
N PRO A 171 -22.20 -10.92 4.28
CA PRO A 171 -22.71 -9.55 4.22
C PRO A 171 -22.39 -8.70 5.47
N ASP A 172 -22.29 -9.36 6.62
CA ASP A 172 -22.08 -8.79 7.95
C ASP A 172 -20.63 -8.90 8.45
N ARG A 173 -19.71 -9.48 7.66
CA ARG A 173 -18.29 -9.64 8.04
C ARG A 173 -17.55 -8.30 7.88
N PRO A 174 -17.07 -7.66 8.96
CA PRO A 174 -16.27 -6.44 8.82
C PRO A 174 -14.95 -6.75 8.10
N LEU A 175 -14.56 -5.92 7.15
CA LEU A 175 -13.29 -6.00 6.45
C LEU A 175 -12.46 -4.77 6.79
N GLN A 176 -11.36 -4.95 7.54
CA GLN A 176 -10.40 -3.86 7.78
C GLN A 176 -9.77 -3.45 6.45
N GLN A 177 -9.85 -2.16 6.17
CA GLN A 177 -9.44 -1.58 4.91
C GLN A 177 -8.68 -0.27 5.08
N LEU A 178 -7.91 0.11 4.06
CA LEU A 178 -7.04 1.28 4.07
C LEU A 178 -7.26 2.13 2.81
N ASP A 179 -7.42 3.44 2.99
CA ASP A 179 -7.30 4.39 1.88
C ASP A 179 -5.81 4.50 1.50
N ARG A 180 -5.50 4.42 0.20
CA ARG A 180 -4.13 4.66 -0.25
C ARG A 180 -3.64 6.05 0.12
N ARG A 181 -4.52 7.06 0.23
CA ARG A 181 -4.14 8.41 0.68
C ARG A 181 -3.65 8.42 2.12
N ASP A 182 -4.31 7.67 3.00
CA ASP A 182 -3.91 7.53 4.40
C ASP A 182 -2.58 6.79 4.52
N LEU A 183 -2.37 5.73 3.72
CA LEU A 183 -1.05 5.09 3.59
C LEU A 183 0.01 6.11 3.17
N GLY A 184 -0.29 6.94 2.17
CA GLY A 184 0.62 7.99 1.70
C GLY A 184 0.97 8.99 2.79
N ALA A 185 -0.04 9.48 3.52
CA ALA A 185 0.14 10.42 4.62
C ALA A 185 0.96 9.82 5.77
N PHE A 186 0.65 8.57 6.17
CA PHE A 186 1.39 7.87 7.23
C PHE A 186 2.82 7.56 6.82
N ALA A 187 3.04 7.01 5.62
CA ALA A 187 4.37 6.73 5.11
C ALA A 187 5.22 8.00 5.01
N ALA A 188 4.65 9.12 4.54
CA ALA A 188 5.34 10.40 4.52
C ALA A 188 5.74 10.87 5.94
N HIS A 189 4.85 10.68 6.93
CA HIS A 189 5.17 10.98 8.33
C HIS A 189 6.36 10.14 8.83
N VAL A 190 6.36 8.82 8.57
CA VAL A 190 7.46 7.92 8.94
C VAL A 190 8.77 8.29 8.24
N LEU A 191 8.72 8.57 6.94
CA LEU A 191 9.89 8.93 6.13
C LEU A 191 10.53 10.25 6.57
N LEU A 192 9.72 11.19 7.07
CA LEU A 192 10.17 12.49 7.55
C LEU A 192 10.52 12.53 9.04
N SER A 193 10.27 11.44 9.79
CA SER A 193 10.56 11.33 11.23
C SER A 193 11.11 9.95 11.60
N PRO A 194 12.18 9.48 10.95
CA PRO A 194 12.64 8.08 11.01
C PRO A 194 12.97 7.59 12.43
N GLU A 195 13.50 8.45 13.30
CA GLU A 195 13.93 8.06 14.65
C GLU A 195 12.77 7.61 15.55
N SER A 196 11.56 8.12 15.34
CA SER A 196 10.37 7.74 16.10
C SER A 196 9.80 6.37 15.69
N PHE A 197 10.25 5.82 14.55
CA PHE A 197 9.66 4.64 13.93
C PHE A 197 10.63 3.49 13.70
N SER A 198 11.94 3.75 13.77
CA SER A 198 12.95 2.73 13.51
C SER A 198 12.74 1.48 14.35
N GLY A 199 12.76 0.31 13.70
CA GLY A 199 12.52 -1.00 14.29
C GLY A 199 11.04 -1.39 14.44
N ARG A 200 10.09 -0.49 14.17
CA ARG A 200 8.65 -0.80 14.32
C ARG A 200 8.09 -1.54 13.09
N ARG A 201 7.16 -2.46 13.35
CA ARG A 201 6.18 -2.95 12.37
C ARG A 201 4.81 -2.38 12.75
N ILE A 202 4.15 -1.68 11.83
CA ILE A 202 2.90 -0.97 12.09
C ILE A 202 1.89 -1.40 11.04
N GLU A 203 0.81 -2.05 11.48
CA GLU A 203 -0.31 -2.39 10.61
C GLU A 203 -1.28 -1.21 10.49
N LEU A 204 -1.82 -0.99 9.30
CA LEU A 204 -2.56 0.23 8.96
C LEU A 204 -3.94 -0.12 8.41
N ALA A 205 -4.97 0.44 9.02
CA ALA A 205 -6.34 0.39 8.56
C ALA A 205 -7.02 1.75 8.80
N SER A 206 -7.78 2.21 7.81
CA SER A 206 -8.60 3.42 7.89
C SER A 206 -9.98 3.15 8.48
N ASP A 207 -10.60 2.02 8.16
CA ASP A 207 -11.98 1.67 8.56
C ASP A 207 -12.19 0.15 8.47
N ALA A 208 -13.33 -0.34 8.94
CA ALA A 208 -13.74 -1.74 8.85
C ALA A 208 -15.23 -1.94 8.49
N PRO A 209 -15.72 -1.42 7.36
CA PRO A 209 -17.12 -1.60 6.98
C PRO A 209 -17.41 -3.07 6.64
N THR A 210 -18.66 -3.49 6.84
CA THR A 210 -19.18 -4.74 6.29
C THR A 210 -19.52 -4.57 4.80
N PRO A 211 -19.59 -5.64 4.00
CA PRO A 211 -20.05 -5.54 2.60
C PRO A 211 -21.42 -4.84 2.44
N GLU A 212 -22.36 -5.06 3.36
CA GLU A 212 -23.63 -4.31 3.37
C GLU A 212 -23.42 -2.81 3.60
N ALA A 213 -22.58 -2.42 4.55
CA ALA A 213 -22.26 -1.01 4.81
C ALA A 213 -21.55 -0.36 3.61
N MET A 214 -20.67 -1.11 2.93
CA MET A 214 -20.03 -0.65 1.68
C MET A 214 -21.08 -0.39 0.58
N ALA A 215 -22.05 -1.29 0.39
CA ALA A 215 -23.11 -1.13 -0.61
C ALA A 215 -24.00 0.10 -0.32
N VAL A 216 -24.30 0.36 0.96
CA VAL A 216 -25.00 1.58 1.40
C VAL A 216 -24.17 2.84 1.08
N ALA A 217 -22.88 2.83 1.41
CA ALA A 217 -21.98 3.95 1.12
C ALA A 217 -21.86 4.23 -0.39
N LEU A 218 -21.72 3.18 -1.22
CA LEU A 218 -21.70 3.31 -2.68
C LEU A 218 -23.03 3.82 -3.23
N THR A 219 -24.16 3.35 -2.70
CA THR A 219 -25.49 3.87 -3.06
C THR A 219 -25.59 5.37 -2.83
N ALA A 220 -25.15 5.82 -1.65
CA ALA A 220 -25.15 7.24 -1.29
C ALA A 220 -24.21 8.07 -2.19
N ALA A 221 -23.03 7.52 -2.51
CA ALA A 221 -22.05 8.19 -3.37
C ALA A 221 -22.51 8.31 -4.82
N ILE A 222 -23.08 7.25 -5.39
CA ILE A 222 -23.46 7.17 -6.82
C ILE A 222 -24.82 7.85 -7.06
N GLY A 223 -25.71 7.85 -6.07
CA GLY A 223 -27.08 8.33 -6.21
C GLY A 223 -28.05 7.33 -6.84
N SER A 224 -27.63 6.07 -7.02
CA SER A 224 -28.47 4.96 -7.48
C SER A 224 -28.23 3.70 -6.62
N PRO A 225 -29.21 2.77 -6.53
CA PRO A 225 -29.09 1.60 -5.66
C PRO A 225 -27.91 0.69 -6.04
N VAL A 226 -27.06 0.39 -5.05
CA VAL A 226 -26.04 -0.66 -5.10
C VAL A 226 -26.41 -1.73 -4.08
N ARG A 227 -26.45 -2.98 -4.53
CA ARG A 227 -26.65 -4.16 -3.66
C ARG A 227 -25.35 -4.95 -3.55
N PHE A 228 -25.17 -5.58 -2.40
CA PHE A 228 -24.12 -6.56 -2.21
C PHE A 228 -24.53 -7.93 -2.77
N GLU A 229 -23.64 -8.59 -3.51
CA GLU A 229 -23.79 -9.98 -3.94
C GLU A 229 -22.60 -10.83 -3.44
N PRO A 230 -22.84 -11.84 -2.60
CA PRO A 230 -21.75 -12.68 -2.09
C PRO A 230 -21.20 -13.58 -3.20
N VAL A 231 -19.86 -13.66 -3.28
CA VAL A 231 -19.16 -14.59 -4.17
C VAL A 231 -18.73 -15.82 -3.36
N PRO A 232 -19.12 -17.04 -3.74
CA PRO A 232 -18.66 -18.24 -3.05
C PRO A 232 -17.13 -18.38 -3.14
N LEU A 233 -16.46 -18.72 -2.03
CA LEU A 233 -15.00 -18.92 -2.03
C LEU A 233 -14.53 -19.96 -3.07
N GLY A 234 -15.36 -20.98 -3.33
CA GLY A 234 -15.09 -22.01 -4.34
C GLY A 234 -15.12 -21.50 -5.80
N ALA A 235 -15.58 -20.27 -6.05
CA ALA A 235 -15.54 -19.62 -7.37
C ALA A 235 -14.22 -18.87 -7.64
N ILE A 236 -13.30 -18.84 -6.67
CA ILE A 236 -12.01 -18.16 -6.80
C ILE A 236 -10.97 -19.17 -7.29
N ASP A 237 -10.64 -19.11 -8.57
CA ASP A 237 -9.70 -20.05 -9.21
C ASP A 237 -8.25 -19.83 -8.80
N SER A 238 -7.85 -18.56 -8.57
CA SER A 238 -6.48 -18.24 -8.16
C SER A 238 -6.23 -18.79 -6.75
N PRO A 239 -5.29 -19.74 -6.57
CA PRO A 239 -5.01 -20.31 -5.24
C PRO A 239 -4.60 -19.27 -4.21
N ASP A 240 -3.87 -18.25 -4.67
CA ASP A 240 -3.41 -17.15 -3.83
C ASP A 240 -4.59 -16.27 -3.35
N MET A 241 -5.45 -15.86 -4.29
CA MET A 241 -6.65 -15.08 -3.94
C MET A 241 -7.62 -15.91 -3.10
N HIS A 242 -7.75 -17.21 -3.36
CA HIS A 242 -8.57 -18.11 -2.56
C HIS A 242 -8.08 -18.16 -1.12
N ALA A 243 -6.77 -18.33 -0.91
CA ALA A 243 -6.16 -18.32 0.42
C ALA A 243 -6.37 -16.98 1.14
N MET A 244 -6.18 -15.86 0.44
CA MET A 244 -6.42 -14.52 1.00
C MET A 244 -7.88 -14.36 1.44
N TRP A 245 -8.83 -14.70 0.59
CA TRP A 245 -10.25 -14.57 0.93
C TRP A 245 -10.66 -15.55 2.03
N TRP A 246 -10.11 -16.77 2.06
CA TRP A 246 -10.28 -17.67 3.20
C TRP A 246 -9.77 -17.04 4.50
N PHE A 247 -8.59 -16.43 4.48
CA PHE A 247 -8.02 -15.72 5.63
C PHE A 247 -8.93 -14.58 6.10
N LEU A 248 -9.44 -13.75 5.17
CA LEU A 248 -10.33 -12.63 5.48
C LEU A 248 -11.72 -13.07 5.97
N ASN A 249 -12.19 -14.25 5.59
CA ASN A 249 -13.42 -14.85 6.13
C ASN A 249 -13.22 -15.33 7.57
N GLY A 250 -12.05 -15.93 7.87
CA GLY A 250 -11.71 -16.50 9.18
C GLY A 250 -10.87 -15.54 10.03
N PRO A 251 -9.56 -15.81 10.23
CA PRO A 251 -8.70 -15.05 11.15
C PRO A 251 -8.72 -13.53 10.93
N GLY A 252 -8.64 -13.10 9.67
CA GLY A 252 -8.63 -11.71 9.25
C GLY A 252 -7.47 -10.86 9.80
N TYR A 253 -7.43 -9.61 9.37
CA TYR A 253 -6.55 -8.60 9.96
C TYR A 253 -6.93 -8.32 11.43
N ARG A 254 -5.96 -7.84 12.21
CA ARG A 254 -6.10 -7.65 13.67
C ARG A 254 -5.68 -6.25 14.13
N VAL A 255 -5.80 -5.25 13.25
CA VAL A 255 -5.46 -3.87 13.59
C VAL A 255 -6.41 -3.37 14.67
N ASP A 256 -5.87 -2.84 15.77
CA ASP A 256 -6.66 -2.09 16.74
C ASP A 256 -6.88 -0.67 16.18
N LEU A 257 -8.04 -0.46 15.54
CA LEU A 257 -8.38 0.79 14.85
C LEU A 257 -8.41 1.97 15.83
N ASP A 258 -9.03 1.81 17.00
CA ASP A 258 -9.15 2.88 17.98
C ASP A 258 -7.76 3.28 18.50
N ALA A 259 -6.91 2.32 18.82
CA ALA A 259 -5.53 2.59 19.25
C ALA A 259 -4.69 3.23 18.13
N LEU A 260 -4.78 2.72 16.90
CA LEU A 260 -4.06 3.26 15.76
C LEU A 260 -4.46 4.71 15.48
N HIS A 261 -5.77 5.00 15.48
CA HIS A 261 -6.30 6.33 15.21
C HIS A 261 -5.99 7.31 16.33
N ALA A 262 -5.98 6.85 17.58
CA ALA A 262 -5.57 7.65 18.73
C ALA A 262 -4.05 7.93 18.74
N GLU A 263 -3.22 6.99 18.29
CA GLU A 263 -1.77 7.20 18.19
C GLU A 263 -1.41 8.18 17.07
N PHE A 264 -2.15 8.14 15.96
CA PHE A 264 -1.85 8.94 14.76
C PHE A 264 -3.08 9.74 14.25
N PRO A 265 -3.60 10.69 15.05
CA PRO A 265 -4.81 11.44 14.67
C PRO A 265 -4.59 12.34 13.45
N ASP A 266 -3.36 12.84 13.24
CA ASP A 266 -3.01 13.77 12.16
C ASP A 266 -3.00 13.12 10.76
N VAL A 267 -3.13 11.80 10.67
CA VAL A 267 -3.29 11.10 9.38
C VAL A 267 -4.62 11.44 8.74
N GLY A 268 -5.66 11.70 9.57
CA GLY A 268 -7.01 11.96 9.08
C GLY A 268 -7.66 10.73 8.46
N TRP A 269 -7.63 9.60 9.18
CA TRP A 269 -8.11 8.29 8.71
C TRP A 269 -9.48 8.37 8.03
N THR A 270 -9.51 7.98 6.76
CA THR A 270 -10.63 8.17 5.83
C THR A 270 -11.63 7.02 5.96
N SER A 271 -12.89 7.32 6.26
CA SER A 271 -13.95 6.31 6.24
C SER A 271 -14.18 5.76 4.82
N PHE A 272 -14.70 4.54 4.71
CA PHE A 272 -15.06 4.02 3.38
C PHE A 272 -16.11 4.89 2.69
N ALA A 273 -17.04 5.48 3.46
CA ALA A 273 -18.06 6.37 2.93
C ALA A 273 -17.46 7.64 2.29
N ASP A 274 -16.52 8.30 2.98
CA ASP A 274 -15.85 9.50 2.45
C ASP A 274 -15.02 9.17 1.21
N TRP A 275 -14.32 8.03 1.24
CA TRP A 275 -13.60 7.53 0.06
C TRP A 275 -14.56 7.26 -1.11
N ALA A 276 -15.71 6.61 -0.85
CA ALA A 276 -16.71 6.29 -1.86
C ALA A 276 -17.29 7.57 -2.46
N THR A 277 -17.68 8.56 -1.66
CA THR A 277 -18.14 9.86 -2.15
C THR A 277 -17.09 10.53 -3.03
N ARG A 278 -15.83 10.54 -2.60
CA ARG A 278 -14.73 11.14 -3.35
C ARG A 278 -14.43 10.45 -4.68
N THR A 279 -14.68 9.15 -4.77
CA THR A 279 -14.24 8.30 -5.89
C THR A 279 -15.38 7.97 -6.86
N PHE A 280 -16.57 7.68 -6.32
CA PHE A 280 -17.76 7.31 -7.08
C PHE A 280 -18.75 8.45 -7.28
N GLY A 281 -18.65 9.52 -6.48
CA GLY A 281 -19.49 10.70 -6.60
C GLY A 281 -19.44 11.32 -8.00
N THR A 282 -20.59 11.74 -8.50
CA THR A 282 -20.65 12.57 -9.70
C THR A 282 -20.09 13.94 -9.36
N ALA A 283 -19.07 14.41 -10.10
CA ALA A 283 -18.64 15.80 -10.01
C ALA A 283 -19.88 16.71 -10.21
N SER A 284 -20.17 17.53 -9.20
CA SER A 284 -21.23 18.54 -9.27
C SER A 284 -20.88 19.65 -10.24
#